data_AF-X6NME2-F1
#
_entry.id   AF-X6NME2-F1
#
_cell.length_a   1.000
_cell.length_b   1.000
_cell.length_c   1.000
_cell.angle_alpha   90.00
_cell.angle_beta   90.00
_cell.angle_gamma   90.00
#
_symmetry.space_group_name_H-M   'P 1'
#
loop_
_entity.id
_entity.type
_entity.pdbx_description
1 polymer ?
#
loop_
_entity_poly.entity_id
_entity_poly.type
_entity_poly.pdbx_seq_one_letter_code
_entity_poly.pdbx_strand_id
1 'polypeptide(L)'
;IRGLYSCRRCKGRFSVWSELSNNNGEAWDNLAAVFGSGFAMSDLTAVFNTFASETMLESVKQFYATNGRTTSANARVVNQTLESIDSRQSWLQGNRGKVQQFLIAVGDYPNDNNNNNNGGHGSGGGGSSDHWYDEWWFILIVVLIALALVAGVIYGICRQRRRRGDDYLKLANEGIRPLLHIFYVM
;
A
#
# COMPACT_ATOMS: atom_id res chain seq x y z
N ILE A 1 -6.35 -24.11 -1.88
CA ILE A 1 -7.79 -23.85 -1.60
C ILE A 1 -8.12 -23.81 -0.10
N ARG A 2 -7.83 -24.84 0.72
CA ARG A 2 -8.15 -24.81 2.18
C ARG A 2 -7.46 -23.67 2.97
N GLY A 3 -6.28 -23.23 2.56
CA GLY A 3 -5.58 -22.08 3.18
C GLY A 3 -6.33 -20.75 3.05
N LEU A 4 -6.93 -20.47 1.88
CA LEU A 4 -7.71 -19.26 1.60
C LEU A 4 -8.97 -19.16 2.47
N TYR A 5 -9.56 -20.30 2.83
CA TYR A 5 -10.69 -20.34 3.77
C TYR A 5 -10.31 -19.83 5.16
N SER A 6 -9.06 -20.04 5.62
CA SER A 6 -8.60 -19.50 6.91
C SER A 6 -8.40 -17.98 6.85
N CYS A 7 -8.05 -17.44 5.68
CA CYS A 7 -7.84 -16.02 5.44
C CYS A 7 -9.14 -15.20 5.43
N ARG A 8 -10.32 -15.84 5.42
CA ARG A 8 -11.61 -15.14 5.64
C ARG A 8 -11.74 -14.49 7.01
N ARG A 9 -10.92 -14.89 7.99
CA ARG A 9 -10.96 -14.32 9.35
C ARG A 9 -10.39 -12.89 9.38
N CYS A 10 -10.89 -12.09 10.33
CA CYS A 10 -10.82 -10.62 10.36
C CYS A 10 -9.45 -10.00 10.03
N LYS A 11 -8.35 -10.62 10.47
CA LYS A 11 -6.98 -10.11 10.20
C LYS A 11 -6.41 -10.59 8.85
N GLY A 12 -6.71 -11.81 8.44
CA GLY A 12 -6.14 -12.40 7.22
C GLY A 12 -6.67 -11.78 5.93
N ARG A 13 -7.92 -11.33 5.91
CA ARG A 13 -8.56 -10.83 4.68
C ARG A 13 -7.91 -9.55 4.16
N PHE A 14 -7.50 -8.65 5.05
CA PHE A 14 -6.88 -7.39 4.67
C PHE A 14 -5.46 -7.63 4.19
N SER A 15 -4.73 -8.56 4.80
CA SER A 15 -3.40 -8.97 4.33
C SER A 15 -3.48 -9.61 2.94
N VAL A 16 -4.43 -10.52 2.72
CA VAL A 16 -4.63 -11.13 1.39
C VAL A 16 -5.05 -10.09 0.37
N TRP A 17 -5.97 -9.18 0.73
CA TRP A 17 -6.36 -8.10 -0.17
C TRP A 17 -5.20 -7.19 -0.52
N SER A 18 -4.46 -6.74 0.49
CA SER A 18 -3.30 -5.88 0.31
C SER A 18 -2.29 -6.55 -0.62
N GLU A 19 -1.97 -7.84 -0.41
CA GLU A 19 -1.06 -8.56 -1.32
C GLU A 19 -1.60 -8.61 -2.76
N LEU A 20 -2.90 -8.87 -2.94
CA LEU A 20 -3.51 -8.92 -4.27
C LEU A 20 -3.60 -7.56 -4.95
N SER A 21 -3.79 -6.47 -4.20
CA SER A 21 -4.00 -5.13 -4.74
C SER A 21 -2.74 -4.26 -4.80
N ASN A 22 -1.71 -4.58 -4.00
CA ASN A 22 -0.43 -3.86 -3.97
C ASN A 22 0.30 -3.96 -5.31
N ASN A 23 1.24 -3.03 -5.54
CA ASN A 23 2.03 -2.95 -6.78
C ASN A 23 1.14 -2.99 -8.03
N ASN A 24 0.07 -2.20 -8.01
CA ASN A 24 -0.97 -2.17 -9.04
C ASN A 24 -1.63 -3.52 -9.32
N GLY A 25 -1.52 -4.52 -8.45
CA GLY A 25 -2.05 -5.87 -8.61
C GLY A 25 -1.13 -6.84 -9.35
N GLU A 26 0.18 -6.63 -9.29
CA GLU A 26 1.17 -7.57 -9.88
C GLU A 26 0.98 -9.01 -9.38
N ALA A 27 0.70 -9.20 -8.09
CA ALA A 27 0.44 -10.52 -7.52
C ALA A 27 -0.81 -11.18 -8.16
N TRP A 28 -1.84 -10.38 -8.43
CA TRP A 28 -3.02 -10.84 -9.16
C TRP A 28 -2.67 -11.27 -10.58
N ASP A 29 -1.92 -10.45 -11.29
CA ASP A 29 -1.55 -10.71 -12.69
C ASP A 29 -0.67 -11.96 -12.79
N ASN A 30 0.25 -12.17 -11.84
CA ASN A 30 1.06 -13.37 -11.71
C ASN A 30 0.21 -14.62 -11.45
N LEU A 31 -0.77 -14.54 -10.55
CA LEU A 31 -1.71 -15.64 -10.31
C LEU A 31 -2.53 -15.96 -11.57
N ALA A 32 -3.05 -14.93 -12.25
CA ALA A 32 -3.77 -15.09 -13.49
C ALA A 32 -2.90 -15.75 -14.58
N ALA A 33 -1.61 -15.39 -14.66
CA ALA A 33 -0.67 -16.00 -15.61
C ALA A 33 -0.36 -17.47 -15.28
N VAL A 34 -0.13 -17.81 -14.01
CA VAL A 34 0.22 -19.17 -13.57
C VAL A 34 -0.96 -20.13 -13.73
N PHE A 35 -2.15 -19.69 -13.36
CA PHE A 35 -3.35 -20.53 -13.39
C PHE A 35 -4.12 -20.43 -14.71
N GLY A 36 -3.76 -19.48 -15.59
CA GLY A 36 -4.38 -19.26 -16.89
C GLY A 36 -5.90 -19.11 -16.80
N SER A 37 -6.61 -19.72 -17.75
CA SER A 37 -8.08 -19.79 -17.75
C SER A 37 -8.67 -20.68 -16.64
N GLY A 38 -7.83 -21.44 -15.92
CA GLY A 38 -8.22 -22.29 -14.80
C GLY A 38 -8.25 -21.55 -13.45
N PHE A 39 -7.85 -20.28 -13.41
CA PHE A 39 -8.00 -19.45 -12.23
C PHE A 39 -9.48 -19.14 -11.98
N ALA A 40 -10.13 -19.97 -11.17
CA ALA A 40 -11.52 -19.79 -10.82
C ALA A 40 -11.64 -18.54 -9.94
N MET A 41 -12.05 -17.42 -10.54
CA MET A 41 -12.39 -16.16 -9.87
C MET A 41 -13.31 -16.38 -8.64
N SER A 42 -14.14 -17.43 -8.68
CA SER A 42 -14.96 -17.87 -7.55
C SER A 42 -14.17 -18.11 -6.26
N ASP A 43 -12.93 -18.59 -6.33
CA ASP A 43 -12.13 -18.91 -5.14
C ASP A 43 -11.67 -17.64 -4.40
N LEU A 44 -11.55 -16.51 -5.10
CA LEU A 44 -11.18 -15.22 -4.51
C LEU A 44 -12.38 -14.35 -4.13
N THR A 45 -13.57 -14.61 -4.67
CA THR A 45 -14.81 -13.98 -4.15
C THR A 45 -15.02 -14.21 -2.66
N ALA A 46 -14.48 -15.32 -2.12
CA ALA A 46 -14.53 -15.60 -0.69
C ALA A 46 -13.84 -14.52 0.17
N VAL A 47 -12.78 -13.88 -0.34
CA VAL A 47 -12.06 -12.78 0.33
C VAL A 47 -12.92 -11.53 0.34
N PHE A 48 -13.44 -11.16 -0.84
CA PHE A 48 -14.24 -9.95 -1.06
C PHE A 48 -15.61 -9.98 -0.38
N ASN A 49 -16.22 -11.17 -0.30
CA ASN A 49 -17.54 -11.38 0.31
C ASN A 49 -17.61 -11.10 1.82
N THR A 50 -16.50 -10.70 2.44
CA THR A 50 -16.51 -10.30 3.86
C THR A 50 -16.40 -8.79 4.05
N PHE A 51 -16.19 -8.03 2.98
CA PHE A 51 -16.15 -6.57 3.04
C PHE A 51 -17.55 -5.97 3.14
N ALA A 52 -17.64 -4.88 3.91
CA ALA A 52 -18.89 -4.19 4.21
C ALA A 52 -18.68 -2.67 4.42
N SER A 53 -17.52 -2.13 4.06
CA SER A 53 -17.24 -0.69 4.13
C SER A 53 -17.19 -0.09 2.74
N GLU A 54 -17.57 1.19 2.65
CA GLU A 54 -17.54 1.98 1.42
C GLU A 54 -16.13 2.07 0.82
N THR A 55 -15.13 2.27 1.66
CA THR A 55 -13.71 2.28 1.27
C THR A 55 -13.28 1.00 0.56
N MET A 56 -13.78 -0.14 1.03
CA MET A 56 -13.47 -1.44 0.43
C MET A 56 -14.25 -1.68 -0.84
N LEU A 57 -15.50 -1.22 -0.92
CA LEU A 57 -16.28 -1.25 -2.16
C LEU A 57 -15.55 -0.49 -3.27
N GLU A 58 -15.09 0.73 -2.99
CA GLU A 58 -14.39 1.56 -3.96
C GLU A 58 -13.02 0.97 -4.34
N SER A 59 -12.26 0.49 -3.35
CA SER A 59 -10.98 -0.19 -3.59
C SER A 59 -11.13 -1.40 -4.53
N VAL A 60 -12.17 -2.23 -4.32
CA VAL A 60 -12.44 -3.40 -5.16
C VAL A 60 -12.94 -2.99 -6.55
N LYS A 61 -13.76 -1.93 -6.67
CA LYS A 61 -14.17 -1.38 -7.97
C LYS A 61 -12.97 -0.93 -8.80
N GLN A 62 -12.08 -0.14 -8.21
CA GLN A 62 -10.87 0.37 -8.89
C GLN A 62 -9.94 -0.76 -9.31
N PHE A 63 -9.78 -1.78 -8.47
CA PHE A 63 -9.00 -2.96 -8.80
C PHE A 63 -9.49 -3.67 -10.07
N TYR A 64 -10.81 -3.90 -10.19
CA TYR A 64 -11.41 -4.54 -11.36
C TYR A 64 -11.57 -3.63 -12.58
N ALA A 65 -11.51 -2.31 -12.41
CA ALA A 65 -11.48 -1.33 -13.50
C ALA A 65 -10.16 -1.37 -14.29
N THR A 66 -9.11 -2.01 -13.76
CA THR A 66 -7.83 -2.18 -14.47
C THR A 66 -8.01 -3.12 -15.65
N ASN A 67 -7.49 -2.71 -16.82
CA ASN A 67 -7.58 -3.48 -18.07
C ASN A 67 -7.09 -4.92 -17.90
N GLY A 68 -7.87 -5.88 -18.40
CA GLY A 68 -7.53 -7.30 -18.38
C GLY A 68 -7.95 -8.07 -17.14
N ARG A 69 -8.38 -7.39 -16.05
CA ARG A 69 -8.85 -8.06 -14.83
C ARG A 69 -10.32 -8.46 -14.87
N THR A 70 -11.11 -7.72 -15.63
CA THR A 70 -12.48 -8.07 -15.97
C THR A 70 -12.52 -8.55 -17.41
N THR A 71 -13.02 -9.76 -17.62
CA THR A 71 -13.14 -10.45 -18.91
C THR A 71 -14.58 -10.96 -19.07
N SER A 72 -14.96 -11.36 -20.28
CA SER A 72 -16.27 -11.97 -20.52
C SER A 72 -16.51 -13.23 -19.67
N ALA A 73 -15.45 -13.96 -19.31
CA ALA A 73 -15.54 -15.19 -18.52
C ALA A 73 -15.81 -14.94 -17.02
N ASN A 74 -15.36 -13.80 -16.46
CA ASN A 74 -15.48 -13.52 -15.03
C ASN A 74 -16.38 -12.31 -14.68
N ALA A 75 -16.87 -11.55 -15.66
CA ALA A 75 -17.68 -10.35 -15.45
C ALA A 75 -18.87 -10.56 -14.51
N ARG A 76 -19.60 -11.68 -14.66
CA ARG A 76 -20.73 -12.00 -13.77
C ARG A 76 -20.30 -12.14 -12.32
N VAL A 77 -19.17 -12.80 -12.07
CA VAL A 77 -18.64 -13.05 -10.73
C VAL A 77 -18.17 -11.75 -10.08
N VAL A 78 -17.53 -10.87 -10.87
CA VAL A 78 -17.13 -9.53 -10.43
C VAL A 78 -18.35 -8.71 -10.04
N ASN A 79 -19.39 -8.64 -10.89
CA ASN A 79 -20.61 -7.89 -10.59
C ASN A 79 -21.31 -8.40 -9.33
N GLN A 80 -21.48 -9.71 -9.19
CA GLN A 80 -22.05 -10.32 -7.99
C GLN A 80 -21.24 -10.00 -6.74
N THR A 81 -19.91 -9.94 -6.85
CA THR A 81 -19.04 -9.58 -5.74
C THR A 81 -19.27 -8.13 -5.30
N LEU A 82 -19.31 -7.19 -6.27
CA LEU A 82 -19.54 -5.77 -6.00
C LEU A 82 -20.92 -5.53 -5.39
N GLU A 83 -21.98 -6.12 -5.95
CA GLU A 83 -23.35 -6.09 -5.40
C GLU A 83 -23.40 -6.64 -3.98
N SER A 84 -22.64 -7.71 -3.71
CA SER A 84 -22.60 -8.32 -2.39
C SER A 84 -21.93 -7.42 -1.35
N ILE A 85 -20.86 -6.69 -1.71
CA ILE A 85 -20.22 -5.72 -0.82
C ILE A 85 -21.16 -4.54 -0.56
N ASP A 86 -21.76 -4.00 -1.62
CA ASP A 86 -22.70 -2.86 -1.55
C ASP A 86 -23.90 -3.18 -0.66
N SER A 87 -24.54 -4.34 -0.86
CA SER A 87 -25.67 -4.81 -0.04
C SER A 87 -25.29 -4.91 1.45
N ARG A 88 -24.09 -5.40 1.77
CA ARG A 88 -23.61 -5.47 3.17
C ARG A 88 -23.33 -4.10 3.75
N GLN A 89 -22.76 -3.19 2.97
CA GLN A 89 -22.55 -1.80 3.37
C GLN A 89 -23.90 -1.14 3.70
N SER A 90 -24.89 -1.23 2.80
CA SER A 90 -26.21 -0.67 3.04
C SER A 90 -26.88 -1.27 4.27
N TRP A 91 -26.77 -2.59 4.45
CA TRP A 91 -27.29 -3.26 5.65
C TRP A 91 -26.61 -2.74 6.92
N LEU A 92 -25.29 -2.59 6.91
CA LEU A 92 -24.53 -2.07 8.04
C LEU A 92 -24.97 -0.63 8.40
N GLN A 93 -25.07 0.24 7.40
CA GLN A 93 -25.50 1.64 7.59
C GLN A 93 -26.91 1.72 8.19
N GLY A 94 -27.85 0.89 7.73
CA GLY A 94 -29.24 0.91 8.20
C GLY A 94 -29.51 0.18 9.52
N ASN A 95 -28.65 -0.77 9.92
CA ASN A 95 -28.94 -1.69 11.03
C ASN A 95 -27.92 -1.65 12.18
N ARG A 96 -26.73 -1.06 12.00
CA ARG A 96 -25.67 -1.08 13.03
C ARG A 96 -26.16 -0.56 14.38
N GLY A 97 -26.85 0.58 14.40
CA GLY A 97 -27.38 1.15 15.63
C GLY A 97 -28.44 0.25 16.31
N LYS A 98 -29.32 -0.37 15.51
CA LYS A 98 -30.37 -1.28 16.02
C LYS A 98 -29.78 -2.54 16.62
N VAL A 99 -28.78 -3.13 15.94
CA VAL A 99 -28.06 -4.30 16.45
C VAL A 99 -27.31 -3.97 17.73
N GLN A 100 -26.65 -2.82 17.79
CA GLN A 100 -25.96 -2.38 19.00
C GLN A 100 -26.93 -2.17 20.17
N GLN A 101 -28.07 -1.51 19.95
CA GLN A 101 -29.10 -1.34 20.96
C GLN A 101 -29.65 -2.68 21.46
N PHE A 102 -29.91 -3.62 20.55
CA PHE A 102 -30.33 -4.97 20.90
C PHE A 102 -29.29 -5.69 21.77
N LEU A 103 -28.02 -5.66 21.37
CA LEU A 103 -26.93 -6.30 22.12
C LEU A 103 -26.73 -5.70 23.53
N ILE A 104 -26.90 -4.38 23.66
CA ILE A 104 -26.90 -3.70 24.97
C ILE A 104 -28.10 -4.17 25.82
N ALA A 105 -29.29 -4.25 25.23
CA ALA A 105 -30.50 -4.64 25.94
C ALA A 105 -30.47 -6.08 26.48
N VAL A 106 -29.81 -7.01 25.76
CA VAL A 106 -29.66 -8.41 26.20
C VAL A 106 -28.46 -8.63 27.12
N GLY A 107 -27.66 -7.59 27.41
CA GLY A 107 -26.52 -7.66 28.33
C GLY A 107 -25.22 -8.21 27.73
N ASP A 108 -25.18 -8.46 26.41
CA ASP A 108 -24.02 -9.02 25.70
C ASP A 108 -23.04 -7.93 25.21
N TYR A 109 -23.34 -6.65 25.44
CA TYR A 109 -22.48 -5.53 25.09
C TYR A 109 -22.33 -4.58 26.28
N PRO A 110 -21.10 -4.17 26.64
CA PRO A 110 -20.90 -3.19 27.70
C PRO A 110 -21.66 -1.91 27.36
N ASN A 111 -22.56 -1.52 28.25
CA ASN A 111 -23.30 -0.28 28.14
C ASN A 111 -22.41 0.87 28.61
N ASP A 112 -21.64 1.46 27.69
CA ASP A 112 -20.81 2.63 27.99
C ASP A 112 -21.63 3.88 28.34
N ASN A 113 -22.97 3.82 28.29
CA ASN A 113 -23.87 4.89 28.75
C ASN A 113 -24.08 4.93 30.27
N ASN A 114 -23.30 4.21 31.09
CA ASN A 114 -23.34 4.39 32.54
C ASN A 114 -22.57 5.66 32.95
N ASN A 115 -23.09 6.80 32.50
CA ASN A 115 -22.65 8.14 32.84
C ASN A 115 -23.10 8.42 34.29
N ASN A 116 -22.30 7.94 35.24
CA ASN A 116 -22.52 8.17 36.65
C ASN A 116 -22.18 9.65 36.94
N ASN A 117 -23.21 10.50 36.86
CA ASN A 117 -23.18 11.89 37.30
C ASN A 117 -22.96 11.93 38.83
N ASN A 118 -21.70 11.82 39.26
CA ASN A 118 -21.29 12.29 40.57
C ASN A 118 -20.34 13.46 40.34
N GLY A 119 -20.88 14.66 40.55
CA GLY A 119 -20.26 15.93 40.21
C GLY A 119 -18.95 16.19 40.96
N GLY A 120 -18.00 16.82 40.27
CA GLY A 120 -16.75 17.24 40.89
C GLY A 120 -15.83 17.96 39.91
N HIS A 121 -16.16 19.23 39.61
CA HIS A 121 -15.29 20.27 39.06
C HIS A 121 -14.69 20.04 37.66
N GLY A 122 -15.13 20.89 36.73
CA GLY A 122 -14.62 20.94 35.38
C GLY A 122 -13.14 21.31 35.30
N SER A 123 -12.45 20.65 34.39
CA SER A 123 -11.55 21.30 33.45
C SER A 123 -11.27 20.36 32.27
N GLY A 124 -11.41 20.88 31.05
CA GLY A 124 -10.80 20.32 29.84
C GLY A 124 -11.56 19.20 29.13
N GLY A 125 -12.31 19.57 28.09
CA GLY A 125 -12.92 18.61 27.16
C GLY A 125 -11.89 17.73 26.46
N GLY A 126 -12.09 16.42 26.55
CA GLY A 126 -11.44 15.43 25.69
C GLY A 126 -12.15 15.37 24.35
N GLY A 127 -11.84 16.33 23.49
CA GLY A 127 -12.22 16.28 22.08
C GLY A 127 -11.67 15.02 21.43
N SER A 128 -12.43 14.49 20.48
CA SER A 128 -11.93 13.63 19.42
C SER A 128 -10.67 14.24 18.81
N SER A 129 -9.49 13.82 19.25
CA SER A 129 -8.28 13.97 18.45
C SER A 129 -8.24 12.78 17.49
N ASP A 130 -9.04 12.91 16.43
CA ASP A 130 -8.47 13.03 15.09
C ASP A 130 -7.00 12.59 15.01
N HIS A 131 -6.80 11.41 14.42
CA HIS A 131 -5.51 10.71 14.23
C HIS A 131 -4.56 11.43 13.23
N TRP A 132 -4.58 12.76 13.18
CA TRP A 132 -3.89 13.61 12.20
C TRP A 132 -2.36 13.67 12.40
N TYR A 133 -1.81 12.94 13.36
CA TYR A 133 -0.38 12.93 13.66
C TYR A 133 0.37 11.66 13.21
N ASP A 134 -0.31 10.68 12.61
CA ASP A 134 0.32 9.38 12.30
C ASP A 134 0.84 9.24 10.85
N GLU A 135 0.86 10.34 10.07
CA GLU A 135 1.36 10.35 8.68
C GLU A 135 2.62 11.22 8.45
N TRP A 136 3.12 11.93 9.46
CA TRP A 136 4.32 12.78 9.31
C TRP A 136 5.60 12.00 8.96
N TRP A 137 5.65 10.72 9.30
CA TRP A 137 6.80 9.86 9.00
C TRP A 137 6.95 9.59 7.49
N PHE A 138 5.86 9.61 6.70
CA PHE A 138 5.94 9.48 5.24
C PHE A 138 6.66 10.66 4.60
N ILE A 139 6.43 11.89 5.08
CA ILE A 139 7.11 13.09 4.59
C ILE A 139 8.62 12.99 4.86
N LEU A 140 9.01 12.50 6.05
CA LEU A 140 10.42 12.29 6.40
C LEU A 140 11.10 11.26 5.48
N ILE A 141 10.42 10.16 5.14
CA ILE A 141 10.95 9.15 4.21
C ILE A 141 11.15 9.74 2.81
N VAL A 142 10.18 10.49 2.30
CA VAL A 142 10.29 11.12 0.97
C VAL A 142 11.45 12.10 0.92
N VAL A 143 11.63 12.92 1.97
CA VAL A 143 12.76 13.85 2.07
C VAL A 143 14.10 13.13 2.15
N LEU A 144 14.19 12.02 2.91
CA LEU A 144 15.42 11.21 2.98
C LEU A 144 15.79 10.60 1.64
N ILE A 145 14.82 10.09 0.88
CA ILE A 145 15.06 9.54 -0.47
C ILE A 145 15.55 10.64 -1.42
N ALA A 146 14.91 11.82 -1.40
CA ALA A 146 15.33 12.95 -2.22
C ALA A 146 16.77 13.39 -1.91
N LEU A 147 17.15 13.47 -0.62
CA LEU A 147 18.51 13.78 -0.20
C LEU A 147 19.52 12.72 -0.66
N ALA A 148 19.17 11.43 -0.57
CA ALA A 148 20.03 10.34 -1.03
C ALA A 148 20.27 10.41 -2.55
N LEU A 149 19.25 10.75 -3.35
CA LEU A 149 19.38 10.93 -4.79
C LEU A 149 20.29 12.12 -5.13
N VAL A 150 20.11 13.26 -4.46
CA VAL A 150 20.97 14.44 -4.66
C VAL A 150 22.42 14.13 -4.29
N ALA A 151 22.65 13.46 -3.16
CA ALA A 151 23.98 13.03 -2.75
C ALA A 151 24.61 12.05 -3.76
N GLY A 152 23.82 11.12 -4.31
CA GLY A 152 24.25 10.20 -5.36
C GLY A 152 24.67 10.90 -6.65
N VAL A 153 23.92 11.92 -7.09
CA VAL A 153 24.27 12.74 -8.27
C VAL A 153 25.55 13.54 -8.03
N ILE A 154 25.68 14.19 -6.87
CA ILE A 154 26.90 14.95 -6.51
C ILE A 154 28.11 14.01 -6.47
N TYR A 155 27.97 12.84 -5.83
CA TYR A 155 29.01 11.83 -5.79
C TYR A 155 29.40 11.36 -7.20
N GLY A 156 28.42 11.14 -8.08
CA GLY A 156 28.64 10.78 -9.49
C GLY A 156 29.45 11.83 -10.25
N ILE A 157 29.10 13.12 -10.10
CA ILE A 157 29.80 14.23 -10.74
C ILE A 157 31.24 14.34 -10.21
N CYS A 158 31.43 14.26 -8.88
CA CYS A 158 32.76 14.27 -8.26
C CYS A 158 33.62 13.10 -8.75
N ARG A 159 33.04 11.89 -8.86
CA ARG A 159 33.73 10.70 -9.36
C ARG A 159 34.12 10.84 -10.83
N GLN A 160 33.25 11.40 -11.67
CA GLN A 160 33.57 11.67 -13.07
C GLN A 160 34.67 12.73 -13.23
N ARG A 161 34.68 13.77 -12.38
CA ARG A 161 35.77 14.76 -12.39
C ARG A 161 37.11 14.15 -12.00
N ARG A 162 37.13 13.27 -11.00
CA ARG A 162 38.35 12.57 -10.59
C ARG A 162 38.94 11.72 -11.72
N ARG A 163 38.11 10.94 -12.42
CA ARG A 163 38.55 10.14 -13.58
C ARG A 163 39.14 11.00 -14.69
N ARG A 164 38.50 12.13 -15.02
CA ARG A 164 39.04 13.06 -16.03
C ARG A 164 40.38 13.66 -15.62
N GLY A 165 40.57 13.99 -14.33
CA GLY A 165 41.85 14.47 -13.81
C GLY A 165 43.00 13.48 -14.01
N ASP A 166 42.74 12.19 -13.75
CA ASP A 166 43.74 11.13 -13.92
C ASP A 166 44.15 10.95 -15.40
N ASP A 167 43.22 11.16 -16.33
CA ASP A 167 43.49 11.09 -17.78
C ASP A 167 44.38 12.25 -18.25
N TYR A 168 44.18 13.47 -17.72
CA TYR A 168 45.06 14.62 -18.03
C TYR A 168 46.48 14.41 -17.50
N LEU A 169 46.64 13.80 -16.32
CA LEU A 169 47.96 13.50 -15.75
C LEU A 169 48.71 12.43 -16.56
N LYS A 170 48.01 11.41 -17.08
CA LYS A 170 48.62 10.42 -17.98
C LYS A 170 49.09 11.05 -19.28
N LEU A 171 48.25 11.88 -19.92
CA LEU A 171 48.60 12.57 -21.16
C LEU A 171 49.78 13.53 -20.97
N ALA A 172 49.85 14.25 -19.84
CA ALA A 172 50.99 15.10 -19.52
C ALA A 172 52.30 14.31 -19.33
N ASN A 173 52.23 13.14 -18.68
CA ASN A 173 53.41 12.30 -18.44
C ASN A 173 53.91 11.62 -19.74
N GLU A 174 52.99 11.23 -20.63
CA GLU A 174 53.35 10.62 -21.93
C GLU A 174 53.87 11.66 -22.94
N GLY A 175 53.37 12.91 -22.91
CA GLY A 175 53.83 14.00 -23.79
C GLY A 175 55.22 14.57 -23.46
N ILE A 176 55.66 14.50 -22.20
CA ILE A 176 56.97 15.06 -21.77
C ILE A 176 58.13 14.09 -22.04
N ARG A 177 57.88 12.78 -22.06
CA ARG A 177 58.90 11.73 -22.31
C ARG A 177 59.67 11.87 -23.64
N PRO A 178 59.06 12.16 -24.80
CA PRO A 178 59.80 12.31 -26.05
C PRO A 178 60.65 13.60 -26.09
N LEU A 179 60.27 14.66 -25.35
CA LEU A 179 61.05 15.90 -25.32
C LEU A 179 62.33 15.77 -24.49
N LEU A 180 62.32 15.01 -23.39
CA LEU A 180 63.53 14.74 -22.60
C LEU A 180 64.56 13.90 -23.35
N HIS A 181 64.13 13.04 -24.28
CA HIS A 181 65.05 12.27 -25.13
C HIS A 181 65.80 13.13 -26.16
N ILE A 182 65.25 14.27 -26.57
CA ILE A 182 65.93 15.18 -27.53
C ILE A 182 67.04 15.97 -26.82
N PHE A 183 66.88 16.30 -25.54
CA PHE A 183 67.89 17.04 -24.77
C PHE A 183 69.04 16.18 -24.21
N TYR A 184 68.92 14.84 -24.21
CA TYR A 184 69.96 13.95 -23.68
C TYR A 184 70.92 13.39 -24.75
N VAL A 185 70.68 13.69 -26.03
CA VAL A 185 71.49 13.22 -27.18
C VAL A 185 72.33 14.37 -27.80
N MET A 186 72.37 15.54 -27.15
CA MET A 186 73.31 16.64 -27.43
C MET A 186 74.30 16.77 -26.28
#